data_AF-G7ZKG7-F1
#
_entry.id   AF-G7ZKG7-F1
#
_cell.length_a   1.000
_cell.length_b   1.000
_cell.length_c   1.000
_cell.angle_alpha   90.00
_cell.angle_beta   90.00
_cell.angle_gamma   90.00
#
_symmetry.space_group_name_H-M   'P 1'
#
loop_
_entity.id
_entity.type
_entity.pdbx_description
1 polymer ?
#
loop_
_entity_poly.entity_id
_entity_poly.type
_entity_poly.pdbx_seq_one_letter_code
_entity_poly.pdbx_strand_id
1 'polypeptide(L)'
;RRFLADRRCLIMLVTFPAAAQYYFWENFRWPLVRNSCVWPFGRAKGWTASQLLGRDFLPDHPVWPTPLIPMGLYLDIVLLLSKSFIITAIVGSMGFSLLLYPNNWVILGPYHQASEQYGILMSLADIIGFHYVRTSMPEYIRIIERGTMR
;
A
#
# COMPACT_ATOMS: atom_id res chain seq x y z
N ARG A 1 4.87 -2.26 -13.12
CA ARG A 1 5.91 -1.19 -13.10
C ARG A 1 5.71 -0.20 -11.94
N ARG A 2 5.55 -0.66 -10.67
CA ARG A 2 5.32 0.21 -9.48
C ARG A 2 6.16 -0.16 -8.24
N PHE A 3 7.18 -1.01 -8.38
CA PHE A 3 8.03 -1.49 -7.27
C PHE A 3 8.66 -0.37 -6.40
N LEU A 4 8.90 0.82 -6.96
CA LEU A 4 9.43 1.97 -6.21
C LEU A 4 8.40 2.60 -5.26
N ALA A 5 7.12 2.63 -5.64
CA ALA A 5 6.05 3.13 -4.79
C ALA A 5 5.85 2.18 -3.59
N ASP A 6 5.87 0.87 -3.86
CA ASP A 6 5.75 -0.18 -2.85
C ASP A 6 6.88 -0.11 -1.80
N ARG A 7 8.13 0.11 -2.23
CA ARG A 7 9.28 0.26 -1.33
C ARG A 7 9.18 1.46 -0.38
N ARG A 8 8.74 2.63 -0.88
CA ARG A 8 8.60 3.84 -0.04
C ARG A 8 7.41 3.75 0.90
N CYS A 9 6.33 3.12 0.44
CA CYS A 9 5.13 2.89 1.25
C CYS A 9 5.47 2.06 2.48
N LEU A 10 6.27 1.00 2.33
CA LEU A 10 6.69 0.13 3.44
C LEU A 10 7.38 0.87 4.59
N ILE A 11 8.36 1.71 4.26
CA ILE A 11 9.19 2.41 5.27
C ILE A 11 8.35 3.42 6.05
N MET A 12 7.44 4.12 5.38
CA MET A 12 6.59 5.11 6.04
C MET A 12 5.41 4.48 6.79
N LEU A 13 4.92 3.33 6.35
CA LEU A 13 3.75 2.69 6.95
C LEU A 13 4.05 1.87 8.19
N VAL A 14 5.30 1.47 8.43
CA VAL A 14 5.67 0.65 9.60
C VAL A 14 5.83 1.48 10.87
N THR A 15 6.15 2.77 10.77
CA THR A 15 6.53 3.64 11.89
C THR A 15 5.39 3.86 12.88
N PHE A 16 4.25 4.34 12.39
CA PHE A 16 3.07 4.63 13.19
C PHE A 16 2.48 3.39 13.90
N PRO A 17 2.25 2.25 13.21
CA PRO A 17 1.77 1.05 13.87
C PRO A 17 2.80 0.43 14.82
N ALA A 18 4.12 0.63 14.60
CA ALA A 18 5.14 0.20 15.57
C ALA A 18 5.12 1.02 16.86
N ALA A 19 4.95 2.34 16.76
CA ALA A 19 4.81 3.21 17.93
C ALA A 19 3.55 2.91 18.74
N ALA A 20 2.41 2.71 18.06
CA ALA A 20 1.15 2.31 18.70
C ALA A 20 1.30 0.94 19.40
N GLN A 21 1.93 -0.04 18.76
CA GLN A 21 2.12 -1.36 19.36
C GLN A 21 2.98 -1.31 20.63
N TYR A 22 4.03 -0.49 20.66
CA TYR A 22 4.85 -0.31 21.87
C TYR A 22 4.02 0.25 23.03
N TYR A 23 3.27 1.34 22.79
CA TYR A 23 2.50 2.01 23.84
C TYR A 23 1.41 1.12 24.46
N PHE A 24 0.64 0.41 23.64
CA PHE A 24 -0.48 -0.39 24.15
C PHE A 24 -0.06 -1.76 24.68
N TRP A 25 1.06 -2.33 24.20
CA TRP A 25 1.56 -3.59 24.74
C TRP A 25 2.10 -3.40 26.16
N GLU A 26 2.80 -2.29 26.41
CA GLU A 26 3.35 -1.96 27.73
C GLU A 26 2.24 -1.66 28.75
N ASN A 27 1.21 -0.92 28.33
CA ASN A 27 0.16 -0.44 29.24
C ASN A 27 -1.02 -1.42 29.42
N PHE A 28 -1.45 -2.11 28.36
CA PHE A 28 -2.71 -2.87 28.37
C PHE A 28 -2.58 -4.35 28.00
N ARG A 29 -1.40 -4.82 27.55
CA ARG A 29 -1.17 -6.19 27.03
C ARG A 29 -2.20 -6.64 26.00
N TRP A 30 -2.80 -5.70 25.28
CA TRP A 30 -3.83 -5.99 24.29
C TRP A 30 -3.19 -6.35 22.94
N PRO A 31 -3.55 -7.49 22.32
CA PRO A 31 -2.86 -7.99 21.14
C PRO A 31 -3.40 -7.48 19.78
N LEU A 32 -4.56 -6.81 19.73
CA LEU A 32 -5.22 -6.38 18.47
C LEU A 32 -5.02 -4.87 18.14
N VAL A 33 -4.05 -4.23 18.77
CA VAL A 33 -3.88 -2.78 18.74
C VAL A 33 -3.48 -2.27 17.36
N ARG A 34 -2.74 -3.05 16.56
CA ARG A 34 -2.29 -2.56 15.27
C ARG A 34 -3.44 -2.48 14.27
N ASN A 35 -4.40 -3.41 14.34
CA ASN A 35 -5.62 -3.33 13.55
C ASN A 35 -6.47 -2.10 13.88
N SER A 36 -6.53 -1.66 15.15
CA SER A 36 -7.26 -0.43 15.50
C SER A 36 -6.58 0.85 15.02
N CYS A 37 -5.28 0.84 14.73
CA CYS A 37 -4.54 1.96 14.14
C CYS A 37 -4.51 1.92 12.60
N VAL A 38 -4.42 0.73 12.02
CA VAL A 38 -4.41 0.48 10.57
C VAL A 38 -5.81 0.67 9.95
N TRP A 39 -6.86 0.32 10.67
CA TRP A 39 -8.25 0.46 10.23
C TRP A 39 -8.69 1.91 9.96
N PRO A 40 -8.47 2.90 10.87
CA PRO A 40 -8.77 4.29 10.58
C PRO A 40 -7.90 4.87 9.46
N PHE A 41 -6.65 4.41 9.30
CA PHE A 41 -5.80 4.87 8.20
C PHE A 41 -6.26 4.32 6.83
N GLY A 42 -6.69 3.07 6.77
CA GLY A 42 -7.35 2.49 5.60
C GLY A 42 -8.66 3.22 5.26
N ARG A 43 -9.46 3.56 6.28
CA ARG A 43 -10.71 4.32 6.12
C ARG A 43 -10.47 5.76 5.70
N ALA A 44 -9.43 6.42 6.23
CA ALA A 44 -9.05 7.78 5.85
C ALA A 44 -8.56 7.85 4.40
N LYS A 45 -7.70 6.90 3.97
CA LYS A 45 -7.32 6.81 2.55
C LYS A 45 -8.53 6.54 1.66
N GLY A 46 -9.40 5.60 2.03
CA GLY A 46 -10.64 5.32 1.30
C GLY A 46 -11.60 6.51 1.24
N TRP A 47 -11.68 7.31 2.31
CA TRP A 47 -12.47 8.53 2.37
C TRP A 47 -11.89 9.64 1.48
N THR A 48 -10.58 9.89 1.55
CA THR A 48 -9.93 10.85 0.62
C THR A 48 -10.04 10.41 -0.85
N ALA A 49 -10.00 9.11 -1.13
CA ALA A 49 -10.31 8.59 -2.46
C ALA A 49 -11.76 8.94 -2.85
N SER A 50 -12.75 8.66 -2.01
CA SER A 50 -14.16 9.01 -2.27
C SER A 50 -14.41 10.51 -2.48
N GLN A 51 -13.63 11.38 -1.86
CA GLN A 51 -13.70 12.83 -2.09
C GLN A 51 -13.16 13.23 -3.47
N LEU A 52 -12.09 12.59 -3.94
CA LEU A 52 -11.55 12.78 -5.29
C LEU A 52 -12.51 12.22 -6.36
N LEU A 53 -13.17 11.10 -6.05
CA LEU A 53 -14.17 10.47 -6.92
C LEU A 53 -15.44 11.34 -7.05
N GLY A 54 -15.93 11.92 -5.95
CA GLY A 54 -17.13 12.75 -5.93
C GLY A 54 -16.96 14.20 -6.42
N ARG A 55 -15.73 14.74 -6.41
CA ARG A 55 -15.45 16.12 -6.84
C ARG A 55 -14.92 16.21 -8.28
N ASP A 56 -14.11 15.26 -8.73
CA ASP A 56 -13.38 15.36 -10.00
C ASP A 56 -13.78 14.29 -11.04
N PHE A 57 -14.84 13.51 -10.78
CA PHE A 57 -15.34 12.41 -11.64
C PHE A 57 -14.25 11.44 -12.12
N LEU A 58 -13.18 11.30 -11.33
CA LEU A 58 -12.19 10.27 -11.57
C LEU A 58 -12.89 8.93 -11.27
N PRO A 59 -12.79 7.92 -12.13
CA PRO A 59 -13.38 6.62 -11.83
C PRO A 59 -12.64 5.97 -10.65
N ASP A 60 -13.24 4.96 -10.02
CA ASP A 60 -12.68 4.28 -8.82
C ASP A 60 -11.25 3.74 -9.03
N HIS A 61 -10.85 3.57 -10.30
CA HIS A 61 -9.76 2.71 -10.69
C HIS A 61 -8.29 3.19 -10.72
N PRO A 62 -7.97 4.47 -10.48
CA PRO A 62 -6.60 4.91 -10.25
C PRO A 62 -6.28 5.26 -8.78
N VAL A 63 -7.26 5.29 -7.86
CA VAL A 63 -7.11 5.85 -6.49
C VAL A 63 -7.35 4.81 -5.38
N TRP A 64 -6.91 3.58 -5.57
CA TRP A 64 -7.09 2.55 -4.54
C TRP A 64 -6.14 2.75 -3.35
N PRO A 65 -6.63 2.62 -2.12
CA PRO A 65 -5.76 2.49 -0.96
C PRO A 65 -5.09 1.12 -0.97
N THR A 66 -3.81 1.08 -0.59
CA THR A 66 -3.09 -0.17 -0.31
C THR A 66 -3.78 -0.94 0.83
N PRO A 67 -4.08 -2.24 0.68
CA PRO A 67 -4.74 -3.04 1.71
C PRO A 67 -3.78 -3.35 2.88
N LEU A 68 -3.89 -2.61 3.99
CA LEU A 68 -2.95 -2.70 5.12
C LEU A 68 -3.31 -3.75 6.18
N ILE A 69 -4.55 -4.25 6.14
CA ILE A 69 -5.12 -5.13 7.18
C ILE A 69 -4.34 -6.46 7.31
N PRO A 70 -4.00 -7.18 6.23
CA PRO A 70 -3.28 -8.46 6.34
C PRO A 70 -1.87 -8.31 6.92
N MET A 71 -1.23 -7.16 6.66
CA MET A 71 0.12 -6.88 7.13
C MET A 71 0.13 -6.47 8.61
N GLY A 72 -0.91 -5.74 9.05
CA GLY A 72 -1.13 -5.45 10.47
C GLY A 72 -1.33 -6.72 11.29
N LEU A 73 -2.15 -7.65 10.78
CA LEU A 73 -2.41 -8.95 11.42
C LEU A 73 -1.14 -9.79 11.60
N TYR A 74 -0.27 -9.85 10.58
CA TYR A 74 0.98 -10.59 10.68
C TYR A 74 1.88 -10.09 11.83
N LEU A 75 2.02 -8.77 11.95
CA LEU A 75 2.81 -8.15 13.02
C LEU A 75 2.22 -8.40 14.42
N ASP A 76 0.89 -8.35 14.54
CA ASP A 76 0.19 -8.66 15.78
C ASP A 76 0.40 -10.13 16.19
N ILE A 77 0.30 -11.07 15.25
CA ILE A 77 0.51 -12.51 15.49
C ILE A 77 1.96 -12.79 15.95
N VAL A 78 2.96 -12.18 15.32
CA VAL A 78 4.37 -12.35 15.70
C VAL A 78 4.63 -11.83 17.11
N LEU A 79 4.04 -10.69 17.49
CA LEU A 79 4.17 -10.16 18.85
C LEU A 79 3.46 -11.05 19.87
N LEU A 80 2.28 -11.57 19.54
CA LEU A 80 1.50 -12.44 20.42
C LEU A 80 2.24 -13.73 20.73
N LEU A 81 2.87 -14.33 19.72
CA LEU A 81 3.61 -15.60 19.84
C LEU A 81 4.95 -15.43 20.55
N SER A 82 5.71 -14.39 20.18
CA SER A 82 7.08 -14.22 20.70
C SER A 82 7.15 -13.45 22.02
N LYS A 83 6.12 -12.66 22.35
CA LYS A 83 6.08 -11.70 23.48
C LYS A 83 7.34 -10.83 23.60
N SER A 84 8.08 -10.67 22.49
CA SER A 84 9.40 -10.06 22.43
C SER A 84 9.42 -9.01 21.33
N PHE A 85 9.79 -7.79 21.72
CA PHE A 85 9.91 -6.68 20.78
C PHE A 85 11.04 -6.87 19.77
N ILE A 86 12.15 -7.49 20.18
CA ILE A 86 13.30 -7.72 19.30
C ILE A 86 12.95 -8.70 18.18
N ILE A 87 12.27 -9.80 18.53
CA ILE A 87 11.84 -10.81 17.55
C ILE A 87 10.81 -10.21 16.59
N THR A 88 9.89 -9.39 17.11
CA THR A 88 8.89 -8.70 16.29
C THR A 88 9.50 -7.64 15.36
N ALA A 89 10.55 -6.95 15.82
CA ALA A 89 11.26 -5.98 14.98
C ALA A 89 11.96 -6.64 13.80
N ILE A 90 12.53 -7.83 13.98
CA ILE A 90 13.26 -8.54 12.91
C ILE A 90 12.27 -9.32 12.04
N VAL A 91 11.61 -10.34 12.60
CA VAL A 91 10.74 -11.26 11.86
C VAL A 91 9.48 -10.56 11.38
N GLY A 92 8.91 -9.71 12.23
CA GLY A 92 7.72 -8.94 11.90
C GLY A 92 7.97 -7.97 10.74
N SER A 93 9.05 -7.17 10.78
CA SER A 93 9.35 -6.23 9.69
C SER A 93 9.69 -6.94 8.38
N MET A 94 10.40 -8.07 8.43
CA MET A 94 10.68 -8.91 7.25
C MET A 94 9.39 -9.42 6.61
N GLY A 95 8.49 -10.01 7.39
CA GLY A 95 7.22 -10.50 6.84
C GLY A 95 6.28 -9.37 6.42
N PHE A 96 6.28 -8.23 7.11
CA PHE A 96 5.54 -7.02 6.69
C PHE A 96 6.02 -6.53 5.31
N SER A 97 7.34 -6.52 5.08
CA SER A 97 7.92 -6.15 3.78
C SER A 97 7.55 -7.13 2.67
N LEU A 98 7.59 -8.43 2.96
CA LEU A 98 7.35 -9.47 1.96
C LEU A 98 5.86 -9.56 1.57
N LEU A 99 4.96 -9.35 2.54
CA LEU A 99 3.52 -9.46 2.34
C LEU A 99 2.92 -8.28 1.56
N LEU A 100 3.68 -7.21 1.32
CA LEU A 100 3.16 -6.04 0.63
C LEU A 100 2.79 -6.31 -0.83
N TYR A 101 3.73 -6.89 -1.58
CA TYR A 101 3.51 -7.19 -3.00
C TYR A 101 2.39 -8.22 -3.26
N PRO A 102 2.33 -9.39 -2.60
CA PRO A 102 1.28 -10.38 -2.87
C PRO A 102 -0.12 -9.90 -2.46
N ASN A 103 -0.23 -9.10 -1.40
CA ASN A 103 -1.50 -8.54 -0.96
C ASN A 103 -2.01 -7.47 -1.95
N ASN A 104 -1.11 -6.62 -2.46
CA ASN A 104 -1.46 -5.63 -3.48
C ASN A 104 -1.77 -6.28 -4.85
N TRP A 105 -1.18 -7.44 -5.13
CA TRP A 105 -1.37 -8.17 -6.39
C TRP A 105 -2.83 -8.58 -6.65
N VAL A 106 -3.59 -8.95 -5.62
CA VAL A 106 -5.00 -9.34 -5.77
C VAL A 106 -5.84 -8.22 -6.40
N ILE A 107 -5.49 -6.97 -6.12
CA ILE A 107 -6.19 -5.79 -6.62
C ILE A 107 -5.56 -5.29 -7.94
N LEU A 108 -4.22 -5.38 -8.05
CA LEU A 108 -3.48 -4.85 -9.20
C LEU A 108 -3.37 -5.80 -10.40
N GLY A 109 -3.55 -7.10 -10.20
CA GLY A 109 -3.40 -8.13 -11.22
C GLY A 109 -4.17 -7.83 -12.52
N PRO A 110 -5.46 -7.44 -12.46
CA PRO A 110 -6.23 -7.07 -13.65
C PRO A 110 -5.65 -5.88 -14.43
N TYR A 111 -5.01 -4.92 -13.76
CA TYR A 111 -4.46 -3.70 -14.39
C TYR A 111 -3.11 -3.89 -15.07
N HIS A 112 -2.49 -5.06 -14.90
CA HIS A 112 -1.26 -5.44 -15.58
C HIS A 112 -1.50 -6.14 -16.92
N GLN A 113 -2.76 -6.32 -17.34
CA GLN A 113 -3.07 -6.83 -18.67
C GLN A 113 -2.52 -5.87 -19.73
N ALA A 114 -1.90 -6.46 -20.76
CA ALA A 114 -1.39 -5.76 -21.91
C ALA A 114 -2.53 -5.47 -22.89
N SER A 115 -2.55 -4.25 -23.39
CA SER A 115 -3.49 -3.77 -24.39
C SER A 115 -2.72 -2.96 -25.41
N GLU A 116 -3.00 -3.19 -26.67
CA GLU A 116 -2.44 -2.41 -27.77
C GLU A 116 -3.29 -1.17 -28.01
N GLN A 117 -2.65 0.00 -27.98
CA GLN A 117 -3.32 1.27 -28.27
C GLN A 117 -2.44 2.05 -29.24
N TYR A 118 -2.99 2.39 -30.41
CA TYR A 118 -2.27 3.09 -31.49
C TYR A 118 -0.92 2.44 -31.87
N GLY A 119 -0.84 1.10 -31.87
CA GLY A 119 0.37 0.35 -32.23
C GLY A 119 1.46 0.30 -31.14
N ILE A 120 1.18 0.79 -29.93
CA ILE A 120 2.08 0.74 -28.77
C ILE A 120 1.49 -0.22 -27.73
N LEU A 121 2.33 -1.07 -27.14
CA LEU A 121 1.96 -1.90 -26.00
C LEU A 121 1.90 -1.05 -24.73
N MET A 122 0.71 -0.93 -24.16
CA MET A 122 0.43 -0.18 -22.93
C MET A 122 -0.25 -1.09 -21.92
N SER A 123 0.02 -0.89 -20.63
CA SER A 123 -0.77 -1.57 -19.59
C SER A 123 -2.12 -0.87 -19.41
N LEU A 124 -3.16 -1.59 -19.00
CA LEU A 124 -4.46 -0.99 -18.66
C LEU A 124 -4.32 0.16 -17.65
N ALA A 125 -3.40 0.03 -16.69
CA ALA A 125 -3.10 1.10 -15.72
C ALA A 125 -2.58 2.39 -16.36
N ASP A 126 -1.81 2.27 -17.45
CA ASP A 126 -1.27 3.44 -18.17
C ASP A 126 -2.37 4.07 -19.03
N ILE A 127 -3.19 3.26 -19.70
CA ILE A 127 -4.33 3.70 -20.51
C ILE A 127 -5.32 4.53 -19.70
N ILE A 128 -5.73 4.03 -18.54
CA ILE A 128 -6.57 4.78 -17.59
C ILE A 128 -5.94 6.15 -17.27
N GLY A 129 -4.63 6.17 -16.99
CA GLY A 129 -3.92 7.41 -16.68
C GLY A 129 -3.72 8.36 -17.87
N PHE A 130 -3.96 7.91 -19.10
CA PHE A 130 -3.95 8.73 -20.32
C PHE A 130 -5.35 9.24 -20.68
N HIS A 131 -6.39 8.42 -20.53
CA HIS A 131 -7.77 8.85 -20.79
C HIS A 131 -8.28 9.85 -19.76
N TYR A 132 -7.87 9.71 -18.50
CA TYR A 132 -8.24 10.64 -17.43
C TYR A 132 -7.13 11.68 -17.19
N VAL A 133 -7.34 12.87 -17.77
CA VAL A 133 -6.40 13.99 -17.65
C VAL A 133 -6.36 14.49 -16.21
N ARG A 134 -5.19 14.39 -15.58
CA ARG A 134 -4.90 15.01 -14.28
C ARG A 134 -4.08 16.28 -14.52
N THR A 135 -4.66 17.44 -14.24
CA THR A 135 -4.12 18.77 -14.58
C THR A 135 -2.71 19.04 -14.05
N SER A 136 -2.31 18.38 -12.95
CA SER A 136 -1.00 18.55 -12.31
C SER A 136 -0.13 17.27 -12.26
N MET A 137 -0.50 16.20 -12.98
CA MET A 137 0.25 14.92 -12.97
C MET A 137 0.64 14.47 -14.39
N PRO A 138 1.57 15.17 -15.06
CA PRO A 138 2.15 14.70 -16.31
C PRO A 138 2.98 13.42 -16.12
N GLU A 139 3.13 12.65 -17.19
CA GLU A 139 3.70 11.29 -17.17
C GLU A 139 5.15 11.24 -16.63
N TYR A 140 5.94 12.27 -16.91
CA TYR A 140 7.34 12.35 -16.49
C TYR A 140 7.54 12.52 -14.97
N ILE A 141 6.51 12.97 -14.22
CA ILE A 141 6.58 13.08 -12.75
C ILE A 141 6.44 11.70 -12.08
N ARG A 142 5.96 10.68 -12.80
CA ARG A 142 5.76 9.34 -12.23
C ARG A 142 7.09 8.67 -11.95
N ILE A 143 7.36 8.43 -10.66
CA ILE A 143 8.50 7.65 -10.19
C ILE A 143 8.16 6.17 -10.33
N ILE A 144 8.39 5.64 -11.52
CA ILE A 144 8.23 4.22 -11.86
C ILE A 144 9.54 3.64 -12.36
N GLU A 145 9.65 2.32 -12.33
CA GLU A 145 10.85 1.65 -12.81
C GLU A 145 10.95 1.77 -14.34
N ARG A 146 12.06 2.35 -14.82
CA ARG A 146 12.37 2.58 -16.24
C ARG A 146 13.48 1.67 -16.78
N GLY A 147 13.86 0.66 -15.99
CA GLY A 147 15.04 -0.17 -16.27
C GLY A 147 16.33 0.57 -15.95
N THR A 148 17.30 -0.17 -15.42
CA THR A 148 18.68 0.29 -15.25
C THR A 148 19.57 -0.64 -16.05
N MET A 149 20.74 -0.19 -16.51
CA MET A 149 21.70 -1.06 -17.23
C MET A 149 22.45 -2.04 -16.31
N ARG A 150 21.97 -2.23 -15.09
CA ARG A 150 22.49 -3.10 -14.04
C ARG A 150 21.36 -4.03 -13.64
#